data_AF-A0A517R2Y3-F1
#
_entry.id   AF-A0A517R2Y3-F1
#
_cell.length_a   1.000
_cell.length_b   1.000
_cell.length_c   1.000
_cell.angle_alpha   90.00
_cell.angle_beta   90.00
_cell.angle_gamma   90.00
#
_symmetry.space_group_name_H-M   'P 1'
#
loop_
_entity.id
_entity.type
_entity.pdbx_description
1 polymer ?
#
loop_
_entity_poly.entity_id
_entity_poly.type
_entity_poly.pdbx_seq_one_letter_code
_entity_poly.pdbx_strand_id
1 'polypeptide(L)'
;MPTQELLDDFYSFAQGRISDSSVNLSLDDIYQLWRSRKPTPDELSNSIEAVSQAYSDHEQGDEGEPAEEALRTICAELGLVID
;
A
#
# COMPACT_ATOMS: atom_id res chain seq x y z
N MET A 1 14.87 -14.65 4.40
CA MET A 1 15.51 -14.77 3.07
C MET A 1 16.91 -14.20 3.16
N PRO A 2 17.92 -14.83 2.55
CA PRO A 2 19.25 -14.25 2.46
C PRO A 2 19.23 -12.99 1.58
N THR A 3 19.97 -11.97 1.99
CA THR A 3 20.01 -10.64 1.37
C THR A 3 20.33 -10.68 -0.13
N GLN A 4 21.12 -11.66 -0.57
CA GLN A 4 21.53 -11.82 -1.97
C GLN A 4 20.35 -12.18 -2.89
N GLU A 5 19.49 -13.11 -2.46
CA GLU A 5 18.31 -13.52 -3.24
C GLU A 5 17.31 -12.37 -3.42
N LEU A 6 17.18 -11.50 -2.41
CA LEU A 6 16.33 -10.31 -2.50
C LEU A 6 16.88 -9.29 -3.50
N LEU A 7 18.20 -9.13 -3.56
CA LEU A 7 18.85 -8.24 -4.51
C LEU A 7 18.73 -8.76 -5.94
N ASP A 8 18.95 -10.05 -6.17
CA ASP A 8 18.85 -10.67 -7.49
C ASP A 8 17.41 -10.62 -8.03
N ASP A 9 16.43 -10.80 -7.15
CA ASP A 9 15.02 -10.71 -7.48
C ASP A 9 14.58 -9.27 -7.79
N PHE A 10 15.02 -8.28 -6.98
CA PHE A 10 14.78 -6.87 -7.28
C PHE A 10 15.43 -6.46 -8.60
N TYR A 11 16.67 -6.88 -8.85
CA TYR A 11 17.38 -6.61 -10.09
C TYR A 11 16.63 -7.15 -11.32
N SER A 12 16.14 -8.39 -11.24
CA SER A 12 15.35 -9.02 -12.30
C SER A 12 14.04 -8.26 -12.56
N PHE A 13 13.36 -7.83 -11.49
CA PHE A 13 12.15 -7.02 -11.58
C PHE A 13 12.41 -5.66 -12.24
N ALA A 14 13.46 -4.96 -11.81
CA ALA A 14 13.82 -3.65 -12.34
C ALA A 14 14.19 -3.72 -13.83
N GLN A 15 14.95 -4.73 -14.26
CA GLN A 15 15.27 -4.94 -15.68
C GLN A 15 14.01 -5.12 -16.54
N GLY A 16 13.04 -5.90 -16.08
CA GLY A 16 11.77 -6.08 -16.78
C GLY A 16 11.02 -4.76 -16.95
N ARG A 17 10.97 -3.93 -15.89
CA ARG A 17 10.27 -2.64 -15.90
C ARG A 17 10.93 -1.58 -16.77
N ILE A 18 12.26 -1.53 -16.79
CA ILE A 18 13.01 -0.62 -17.66
C ILE A 18 12.83 -1.01 -19.13
N SER A 19 12.75 -2.31 -19.42
CA SER A 19 12.59 -2.82 -20.79
C SER A 19 11.16 -2.63 -21.33
N ASP A 20 10.15 -2.64 -20.45
CA ASP A 20 8.73 -2.50 -20.81
C ASP A 20 8.20 -1.06 -20.83
N SER A 21 8.90 -0.07 -20.26
CA SER A 21 8.24 1.20 -19.91
C SER A 21 8.36 2.31 -20.94
N SER A 22 7.20 2.72 -21.44
CA SER A 22 6.83 4.03 -21.98
C SER A 22 6.66 5.11 -20.89
N VAL A 23 6.95 4.80 -19.62
CA VAL A 23 6.76 5.65 -18.45
C VAL A 23 8.09 5.81 -17.72
N ASN A 24 8.55 7.05 -17.53
CA ASN A 24 9.75 7.39 -16.76
C ASN A 24 9.49 7.19 -15.25
N LEU A 25 9.52 5.95 -14.78
CA LEU A 25 9.51 5.65 -13.34
C LEU A 25 10.92 5.85 -12.78
N SER A 26 11.02 6.47 -11.60
CA SER A 26 12.28 6.56 -10.87
C SER A 26 12.68 5.20 -10.28
N LEU A 27 13.94 5.05 -9.86
CA LEU A 27 14.39 3.84 -9.18
C LEU A 27 13.61 3.61 -7.87
N ASP A 28 13.26 4.68 -7.15
CA ASP A 28 12.46 4.61 -5.94
C ASP A 28 11.05 4.09 -6.23
N ASP A 29 10.41 4.55 -7.31
CA ASP A 29 9.10 4.05 -7.73
C ASP A 29 9.14 2.55 -8.05
N ILE A 30 10.19 2.11 -8.75
CA ILE A 30 10.40 0.69 -9.08
C ILE A 30 10.61 -0.13 -7.80
N TYR A 31 11.37 0.39 -6.84
CA TYR A 31 11.58 -0.26 -5.54
C TYR A 31 10.28 -0.39 -4.75
N GLN A 32 9.47 0.67 -4.68
CA GLN A 32 8.18 0.65 -3.99
C GLN A 32 7.21 -0.35 -4.63
N LEU A 33 7.15 -0.39 -5.97
CA LEU A 33 6.35 -1.36 -6.71
C LEU A 33 6.80 -2.81 -6.51
N TRP A 34 8.10 -3.03 -6.36
CA TRP A 34 8.62 -4.35 -6.03
C TRP A 34 8.27 -4.75 -4.60
N ARG A 35 8.48 -3.85 -3.64
CA ARG A 35 8.25 -4.11 -2.21
C ARG A 35 6.77 -4.36 -1.89
N SER A 36 5.85 -3.66 -2.56
CA SER A 36 4.40 -3.87 -2.40
C SER A 36 3.94 -5.27 -2.79
N ARG A 37 4.70 -5.97 -3.66
CA ARG A 37 4.43 -7.36 -4.06
C ARG A 37 5.08 -8.39 -3.14
N LYS A 38 5.92 -7.93 -2.20
CA LYS A 38 6.67 -8.79 -1.27
C LYS A 38 6.42 -8.34 0.17
N PRO A 39 5.18 -8.47 0.68
CA PRO A 39 4.93 -8.25 2.09
C PRO A 39 5.73 -9.26 2.93
N THR A 40 6.19 -8.82 4.08
CA THR A 40 6.70 -9.72 5.12
C THR A 40 5.55 -10.59 5.67
N PRO A 41 5.84 -11.73 6.30
CA PRO A 41 4.80 -12.56 6.91
C PRO A 41 3.92 -11.79 7.90
N ASP A 42 4.52 -10.89 8.69
CA ASP A 42 3.79 -10.08 9.66
C ASP A 42 2.90 -9.04 8.97
N GLU A 43 3.40 -8.34 7.95
CA GLU A 43 2.60 -7.41 7.14
C GLU A 43 1.43 -8.11 6.45
N LEU A 44 1.66 -9.31 5.94
CA LEU A 44 0.61 -10.11 5.32
C LEU A 44 -0.45 -10.53 6.34
N SER A 45 -0.02 -10.99 7.53
CA SER A 45 -0.93 -11.37 8.61
C SER A 45 -1.79 -10.19 9.04
N ASN A 46 -1.18 -9.02 9.27
CA ASN A 46 -1.90 -7.80 9.63
C ASN A 46 -2.88 -7.37 8.54
N SER A 47 -2.49 -7.52 7.27
CA SER A 47 -3.37 -7.19 6.13
C SER A 47 -4.59 -8.11 6.07
N ILE A 48 -4.40 -9.41 6.33
CA ILE A 48 -5.51 -10.38 6.38
C ILE A 48 -6.45 -10.06 7.53
N GLU A 49 -5.92 -9.79 8.72
CA GLU A 49 -6.72 -9.42 9.89
C GLU A 49 -7.55 -8.16 9.65
N ALA A 50 -6.96 -7.12 9.07
CA ALA A 50 -7.66 -5.88 8.73
C ALA A 50 -8.80 -6.12 7.72
N VAL A 51 -8.57 -6.94 6.69
CA VAL A 51 -9.61 -7.26 5.71
C VAL A 51 -10.73 -8.10 6.34
N SER A 52 -10.39 -9.08 7.17
CA SER A 52 -11.38 -9.89 7.90
C SER A 52 -12.23 -9.05 8.84
N GLN A 53 -11.63 -8.08 9.53
CA GLN A 53 -12.34 -7.16 10.39
C GLN A 53 -13.29 -6.27 9.58
N ALA A 54 -12.79 -5.62 8.53
CA ALA A 54 -13.62 -4.79 7.65
C ALA A 54 -14.80 -5.55 7.03
N TYR A 55 -14.60 -6.83 6.68
CA TYR A 55 -15.69 -7.69 6.21
C TYR A 55 -16.74 -7.93 7.31
N SER A 56 -16.31 -8.22 8.54
CA SER A 56 -17.23 -8.42 9.66
C SER A 56 -17.99 -7.16 10.04
N ASP A 57 -17.33 -6.00 10.00
CA ASP A 57 -17.95 -4.70 10.26
C ASP A 57 -19.02 -4.42 9.20
N HIS A 58 -18.70 -4.68 7.93
CA HIS A 58 -19.68 -4.56 6.84
C HIS A 58 -20.87 -5.51 7.00
N GLU A 59 -20.67 -6.77 7.42
CA GLU A 59 -21.78 -7.68 7.72
C GLU A 59 -22.67 -7.18 8.89
N GLN A 60 -22.10 -6.41 9.80
CA GLN A 60 -22.81 -5.78 10.92
C GLN A 60 -23.48 -4.44 10.53
N GLY A 61 -23.35 -4.01 9.27
CA GLY A 61 -23.97 -2.80 8.73
C GLY A 61 -23.07 -1.56 8.77
N ASP A 62 -21.77 -1.72 8.99
CA ASP A 62 -20.80 -0.63 8.79
C ASP A 62 -20.56 -0.42 7.28
N GLU A 63 -21.02 0.72 6.76
CA GLU A 63 -20.79 1.13 5.36
C GLU A 63 -19.53 2.00 5.21
N GLY A 64 -18.80 2.22 6.30
CA GLY A 64 -17.71 3.18 6.40
C GLY A 64 -18.20 4.62 6.54
N GLU A 65 -17.25 5.56 6.47
CA GLU A 65 -17.52 6.99 6.48
C GLU A 65 -17.23 7.60 5.09
N PRO A 66 -18.04 8.53 4.59
CA PRO A 66 -17.70 9.32 3.41
C PRO A 66 -16.33 9.98 3.57
N ALA A 67 -15.48 9.88 2.54
CA ALA A 67 -14.11 10.39 2.61
C ALA A 67 -14.04 11.89 2.95
N GLU A 68 -15.02 12.69 2.52
CA GLU A 68 -15.10 14.12 2.87
C GLU A 68 -15.33 14.36 4.37
N GLU A 69 -16.13 13.51 5.03
CA GLU A 69 -16.42 13.63 6.47
C GLU A 69 -15.19 13.22 7.29
N ALA A 70 -14.55 12.12 6.92
CA ALA A 70 -13.28 11.70 7.51
C ALA A 70 -12.18 12.77 7.35
N LEU A 71 -12.07 13.36 6.15
CA LEU A 71 -11.10 14.44 5.88
C LEU A 71 -11.38 15.70 6.71
N ARG A 72 -12.64 16.11 6.83
CA ARG A 72 -13.01 17.26 7.68
C ARG A 72 -12.62 17.03 9.14
N THR A 73 -12.84 15.83 9.66
CA THR A 73 -12.48 15.46 11.04
C THR A 73 -10.96 15.56 11.24
N ILE A 74 -10.17 14.93 10.38
CA ILE A 74 -8.71 14.95 10.47
C ILE A 74 -8.16 16.38 10.32
N CYS A 75 -8.68 17.16 9.38
CA CYS A 75 -8.25 18.54 9.21
C CYS A 75 -8.60 19.39 10.43
N ALA A 76 -9.79 19.22 11.02
CA ALA A 76 -10.15 19.92 12.26
C ALA A 76 -9.20 19.59 13.42
N GLU A 77 -8.82 18.32 13.59
CA GLU A 77 -7.84 17.88 14.60
C GLU A 77 -6.44 18.49 14.38
N LEU A 78 -6.06 18.69 13.11
CA LEU A 78 -4.80 19.31 12.70
C LEU A 78 -4.86 20.84 12.63
N GLY A 79 -6.02 21.46 12.89
CA GLY A 79 -6.21 22.91 12.81
C GLY A 79 -6.26 23.45 11.37
N LEU A 80 -6.55 22.60 10.40
CA LEU A 80 -6.72 22.93 8.98
C LEU A 80 -8.21 23.06 8.65
N VAL A 81 -8.57 24.01 7.79
CA VAL A 81 -9.95 24.19 7.32
C VAL A 81 -10.00 23.82 5.84
N ILE A 82 -10.96 22.96 5.49
CA ILE A 82 -11.28 22.60 4.11
C ILE A 82 -12.75 22.98 3.87
N ASP A 83 -12.99 23.80 2.85
CA ASP A 83 -14.35 24.17 2.36
C ASP A 83 -14.95 23.02 1.52
#